data_AF-A0A4S4DXR2-F1
#
_entry.id   AF-A0A4S4DXR2-F1
#
_cell.length_a   1.000
_cell.length_b   1.000
_cell.length_c   1.000
_cell.angle_alpha   90.00
_cell.angle_beta   90.00
_cell.angle_gamma   90.00
#
_symmetry.space_group_name_H-M   'P 1'
#
loop_
_entity.id
_entity.type
_entity.pdbx_description
1 polymer ?
#
loop_
_entity_poly.entity_id
_entity_poly.type
_entity_poly.pdbx_seq_one_letter_code
_entity_poly.pdbx_strand_id
1 'polypeptide(L)'
;MCPKLIRLGSTAIDNAFQSINRVVLRGASPPSRSSKGRNGRYWRKRDERLASRCQACESGGCSAVQSIAIMVLASTLAFASDPSPLQDFCVAVNDSKSAVFVNGKFCNDPKLAKADDFFFSGLLTPRNTSNPIGSTVTPVNVMQIPGLNTLGISLARIDFAPYGLNPPHTHPRGTEILVVLEGTLYVGFVTSNPENRLFTKVLYPGDVFVFPEGLIHFQFNEGKTNAVAISGLSSQNPGVITIANAVFGSNPKISDDVLAKAFQVDKKVVDYLQAQFWWPNN
;
A
#
# COMPACT_ATOMS: atom_id res chain seq x y z
N MET A 1 28.50 12.84 -36.24
CA MET A 1 27.80 13.35 -35.04
C MET A 1 26.38 12.86 -35.08
N CYS A 2 25.99 12.07 -34.08
CA CYS A 2 24.64 11.51 -33.89
C CYS A 2 24.41 11.59 -32.39
N PRO A 3 23.34 12.23 -31.86
CA PRO A 3 23.07 12.15 -30.44
C PRO A 3 22.28 10.87 -30.16
N LYS A 4 22.87 10.01 -29.35
CA LYS A 4 22.24 8.85 -28.71
C LYS A 4 21.14 9.34 -27.77
N LEU A 5 19.90 8.90 -27.98
CA LEU A 5 18.91 8.88 -26.89
C LEU A 5 19.16 7.64 -26.01
N ILE A 6 19.27 7.90 -24.72
CA ILE A 6 19.46 6.93 -23.65
C ILE A 6 18.14 6.17 -23.45
N ARG A 7 18.18 4.84 -23.57
CA ARG A 7 17.12 3.93 -23.10
C ARG A 7 17.20 3.83 -21.58
N LEU A 8 16.17 4.26 -20.87
CA LEU A 8 15.86 3.76 -19.52
C LEU A 8 14.76 2.71 -19.69
N GLY A 9 15.05 1.48 -19.27
CA GLY A 9 14.22 0.31 -19.49
C GLY A 9 13.04 0.25 -18.52
N SER A 10 11.86 0.00 -19.07
CA SER A 10 10.77 -0.69 -18.39
C SER A 10 10.39 -1.89 -19.25
N THR A 11 11.04 -3.02 -19.01
CA THR A 11 10.91 -4.27 -19.79
C THR A 11 9.53 -4.93 -19.67
N ALA A 12 8.62 -4.39 -18.84
CA ALA A 12 7.25 -4.83 -18.75
C ALA A 12 6.33 -4.19 -19.81
N ILE A 13 6.62 -2.97 -20.26
CA ILE A 13 5.74 -2.20 -21.17
C ILE A 13 5.97 -2.60 -22.63
N ASP A 14 7.23 -2.82 -23.03
CA ASP A 14 7.57 -3.19 -24.41
C ASP A 14 7.01 -4.58 -24.82
N ASN A 15 6.91 -5.51 -23.87
CA ASN A 15 6.38 -6.85 -24.12
C ASN A 15 4.85 -6.86 -24.28
N ALA A 16 4.13 -5.95 -23.62
CA ALA A 16 2.69 -5.80 -23.77
C ALA A 16 2.32 -5.23 -25.16
N PHE A 17 3.10 -4.26 -25.66
CA PHE A 17 2.88 -3.66 -26.99
C PHE A 17 3.16 -4.64 -28.15
N GLN A 18 4.17 -5.51 -28.04
CA GLN A 18 4.45 -6.50 -29.09
C GLN A 18 3.42 -7.63 -29.17
N SER A 19 2.78 -7.99 -28.06
CA SER A 19 1.74 -9.04 -28.05
C SER A 19 0.46 -8.59 -28.75
N ILE A 20 0.04 -7.33 -28.55
CA ILE A 20 -1.19 -6.78 -29.14
C ILE A 20 -1.07 -6.66 -30.68
N ASN A 21 0.10 -6.27 -31.21
CA ASN A 21 0.30 -6.14 -32.66
C ASN A 21 0.31 -7.49 -33.42
N ARG A 22 0.55 -8.63 -32.74
CA ARG A 22 0.51 -9.96 -33.40
C ARG A 22 -0.89 -10.52 -33.58
N VAL A 23 -1.86 -10.08 -32.78
CA VAL A 23 -3.25 -10.58 -32.84
C VAL A 23 -4.04 -9.89 -33.96
N VAL A 24 -3.71 -8.65 -34.32
CA VAL A 24 -4.51 -7.82 -35.23
C VAL A 24 -4.23 -8.07 -36.73
N LEU A 25 -3.12 -8.74 -37.12
CA LEU A 25 -2.70 -8.84 -38.53
C LEU A 25 -2.78 -10.23 -39.18
N ARG A 26 -3.42 -11.23 -38.56
CA ARG A 26 -3.67 -12.54 -39.19
C ARG A 26 -5.07 -12.61 -39.82
N GLY A 27 -5.30 -11.92 -40.93
CA GLY A 27 -6.63 -11.96 -41.56
C GLY A 27 -6.76 -11.44 -42.99
N ALA A 28 -5.67 -11.16 -43.72
CA ALA A 28 -5.78 -10.67 -45.10
C ALA A 28 -4.75 -11.34 -46.02
N SER A 29 -5.20 -12.29 -46.84
CA SER A 29 -4.48 -12.78 -48.01
C SER A 29 -4.85 -11.96 -49.25
N PRO A 30 -3.90 -11.48 -50.06
CA PRO A 30 -4.21 -10.72 -51.28
C PRO A 30 -4.55 -11.65 -52.46
N PRO A 31 -5.56 -11.35 -53.30
CA PRO A 31 -5.78 -12.08 -54.54
C PRO A 31 -4.85 -11.60 -55.66
N SER A 32 -4.47 -12.54 -56.52
CA SER A 32 -3.54 -12.42 -57.64
C SER A 32 -4.11 -11.66 -58.84
N ARG A 33 -3.22 -11.00 -59.59
CA ARG A 33 -3.50 -10.29 -60.86
C ARG A 33 -3.77 -11.28 -62.01
N SER A 34 -4.84 -11.07 -62.78
CA SER A 34 -4.89 -11.46 -64.20
C SER A 34 -5.70 -10.49 -65.09
N SER A 35 -5.08 -10.22 -66.24
CA SER A 35 -5.47 -9.66 -67.55
C SER A 35 -6.74 -8.81 -67.79
N LYS A 36 -6.49 -7.73 -68.55
CA LYS A 36 -7.40 -6.80 -69.26
C LYS A 36 -8.45 -7.49 -70.15
N GLY A 37 -9.66 -6.93 -70.19
CA GLY A 37 -10.65 -7.18 -71.25
C GLY A 37 -11.93 -6.37 -71.07
N ARG A 38 -12.28 -5.55 -72.06
CA ARG A 38 -13.37 -4.56 -72.04
C ARG A 38 -14.75 -5.21 -71.97
N ASN A 39 -15.60 -4.76 -71.04
CA ASN A 39 -17.00 -4.45 -71.32
C ASN A 39 -17.63 -3.66 -70.16
N GLY A 40 -17.85 -2.37 -70.41
CA GLY A 40 -18.55 -1.46 -69.52
C GLY A 40 -20.05 -1.64 -69.65
N ARG A 41 -20.68 -2.16 -68.58
CA ARG A 41 -22.04 -1.82 -68.11
C ARG A 41 -22.51 -2.64 -66.90
N TYR A 42 -21.60 -3.25 -66.14
CA TYR A 42 -21.93 -3.98 -64.91
C TYR A 42 -21.25 -3.43 -63.64
N TRP A 43 -20.50 -2.34 -63.76
CA TRP A 43 -19.70 -1.77 -62.67
C TRP A 43 -20.39 -0.64 -61.89
N ARG A 44 -21.53 -0.11 -62.36
CA ARG A 44 -22.20 1.03 -61.68
C ARG A 44 -23.08 0.64 -60.48
N LYS A 45 -23.45 -0.64 -60.33
CA LYS A 45 -24.30 -1.12 -59.20
C LYS A 45 -23.54 -1.83 -58.08
N ARG A 46 -22.25 -2.09 -58.26
CA ARG A 46 -21.40 -2.76 -57.25
C ARG A 46 -20.61 -1.75 -56.40
N ASP A 47 -20.30 -0.58 -56.94
CA ASP A 47 -19.61 0.50 -56.21
C ASP A 47 -20.51 1.26 -55.22
N GLU A 48 -21.82 1.43 -55.49
CA GLU A 48 -22.74 2.05 -54.51
C GLU A 48 -22.97 1.18 -53.26
N ARG A 49 -22.82 -0.14 -53.37
CA ARG A 49 -22.89 -1.06 -52.20
C ARG A 49 -21.58 -1.16 -51.42
N LEU A 50 -20.45 -0.75 -52.01
CA LEU A 50 -19.15 -0.70 -51.32
C LEU A 50 -18.94 0.66 -50.65
N ALA A 51 -19.35 1.77 -51.28
CA ALA A 51 -19.32 3.10 -50.69
C ALA A 51 -20.23 3.21 -49.44
N SER A 52 -21.43 2.62 -49.48
CA SER A 52 -22.33 2.57 -48.32
C SER A 52 -21.84 1.67 -47.17
N ARG A 53 -20.94 0.72 -47.45
CA ARG A 53 -20.30 -0.11 -46.40
C ARG A 53 -19.07 0.56 -45.78
N CYS A 54 -18.40 1.48 -46.48
CA CYS A 54 -17.35 2.29 -45.88
C CYS A 54 -17.92 3.46 -45.04
N GLN A 55 -19.04 4.06 -45.46
CA GLN A 55 -19.70 5.12 -44.70
C GLN A 55 -20.40 4.61 -43.42
N ALA A 56 -20.74 3.32 -43.37
CA ALA A 56 -21.27 2.68 -42.16
C ALA A 56 -20.22 2.45 -41.05
N CYS A 57 -18.92 2.57 -41.37
CA CYS A 57 -17.86 2.56 -40.36
C CYS A 57 -17.56 3.94 -39.75
N GLU A 58 -18.10 5.03 -40.33
CA GLU A 58 -17.73 6.40 -39.94
C GLU A 58 -18.58 7.04 -38.84
N SER A 59 -19.61 6.37 -38.30
CA SER A 59 -20.48 7.02 -37.29
C SER A 59 -20.80 6.21 -36.03
N GLY A 60 -20.72 4.87 -36.05
CA GLY A 60 -21.11 4.04 -34.90
C GLY A 60 -19.96 3.38 -34.14
N GLY A 61 -18.97 2.82 -34.86
CA GLY A 61 -17.91 1.99 -34.27
C GLY A 61 -16.75 2.79 -33.66
N CYS A 62 -16.40 3.93 -34.27
CA CYS A 62 -15.30 4.77 -33.78
C CYS A 62 -15.63 5.40 -32.41
N SER A 63 -16.89 5.82 -32.23
CA SER A 63 -17.39 6.36 -30.96
C SER A 63 -17.34 5.33 -29.83
N ALA A 64 -17.71 4.07 -30.10
CA ALA A 64 -17.63 3.00 -29.11
C ALA A 64 -16.18 2.64 -28.74
N VAL A 65 -15.28 2.54 -29.72
CA VAL A 65 -13.85 2.26 -29.47
C VAL A 65 -13.19 3.41 -28.71
N GLN A 66 -13.51 4.66 -29.05
CA GLN A 66 -13.00 5.85 -28.37
C GLN A 66 -13.56 5.94 -26.95
N SER A 67 -14.84 5.61 -26.73
CA SER A 67 -15.46 5.55 -25.40
C SER A 67 -14.87 4.43 -24.54
N ILE A 68 -14.59 3.25 -25.11
CA ILE A 68 -13.91 2.15 -24.43
C ILE A 68 -12.47 2.55 -24.10
N ALA A 69 -11.75 3.19 -25.01
CA ALA A 69 -10.39 3.67 -24.76
C ALA A 69 -10.34 4.74 -23.65
N ILE A 70 -11.31 5.67 -23.62
CA ILE A 70 -11.46 6.65 -22.54
C ILE A 70 -11.81 5.97 -21.22
N MET A 71 -12.71 4.98 -21.22
CA MET A 71 -13.01 4.19 -20.01
C MET A 71 -11.79 3.41 -19.52
N VAL A 72 -10.98 2.82 -20.42
CA VAL A 72 -9.75 2.09 -20.06
C VAL A 72 -8.65 3.04 -19.55
N LEU A 73 -8.55 4.26 -20.08
CA LEU A 73 -7.68 5.30 -19.52
C LEU A 73 -8.19 5.83 -18.16
N ALA A 74 -9.50 5.83 -17.95
CA ALA A 74 -10.15 6.20 -16.71
C ALA A 74 -10.19 5.05 -15.68
N SER A 75 -9.81 3.82 -16.07
CA SER A 75 -9.60 2.67 -15.19
C SER A 75 -8.35 2.86 -14.32
N THR A 76 -8.49 3.74 -13.32
CA THR A 76 -7.94 3.63 -11.98
C THR A 76 -6.53 3.04 -11.86
N LEU A 77 -5.53 3.91 -11.83
CA LEU A 77 -4.32 3.64 -11.05
C LEU A 77 -4.73 3.54 -9.58
N ALA A 78 -5.02 2.32 -9.11
CA ALA A 78 -5.15 2.07 -7.69
C ALA A 78 -3.73 2.13 -7.10
N PHE A 79 -3.42 3.21 -6.38
CA PHE A 79 -2.19 3.31 -5.63
C PHE A 79 -2.33 2.43 -4.38
N ALA A 80 -1.47 1.40 -4.27
CA ALA A 80 -1.40 0.52 -3.11
C ALA A 80 -0.54 1.11 -1.98
N SER A 81 0.11 2.25 -2.22
CA SER A 81 0.95 2.99 -1.26
C SER A 81 0.49 4.44 -1.16
N ASP A 82 1.08 5.21 -0.24
CA ASP A 82 0.89 6.65 -0.18
C ASP A 82 1.13 7.28 -1.57
N PRO A 83 0.25 8.19 -2.05
CA PRO A 83 0.44 8.87 -3.33
C PRO A 83 1.69 9.73 -3.34
N SER A 84 2.37 9.79 -4.49
CA SER A 84 3.51 10.71 -4.67
C SER A 84 3.08 12.17 -4.47
N PRO A 85 3.93 13.01 -3.84
CA PRO A 85 3.64 14.43 -3.67
C PRO A 85 3.61 15.14 -5.03
N LEU A 86 2.73 16.14 -5.17
CA LEU A 86 2.60 16.97 -6.38
C LEU A 86 3.32 18.33 -6.26
N GLN A 87 3.91 18.59 -5.10
CA GLN A 87 4.65 19.80 -4.74
C GLN A 87 5.67 19.45 -3.64
N ASP A 88 6.62 20.34 -3.36
CA ASP A 88 7.71 20.08 -2.40
C ASP A 88 7.22 19.67 -1.01
N PHE A 89 6.14 20.30 -0.51
CA PHE A 89 5.54 19.98 0.77
C PHE A 89 4.05 20.37 0.83
N CYS A 90 3.30 19.72 1.71
CA CYS A 90 1.90 20.02 2.00
C CYS A 90 1.66 19.81 3.50
N VAL A 91 1.97 20.82 4.32
CA VAL A 91 1.80 20.74 5.78
C VAL A 91 0.33 20.49 6.11
N ALA A 92 0.04 19.42 6.85
CA ALA A 92 -1.32 19.09 7.23
C ALA A 92 -2.01 20.18 8.06
N VAL A 93 -3.23 20.55 7.69
CA VAL A 93 -4.10 21.40 8.52
C VAL A 93 -4.50 20.64 9.78
N ASN A 94 -4.46 21.29 10.94
CA ASN A 94 -4.79 20.68 12.23
C ASN A 94 -6.27 20.83 12.63
N ASP A 95 -7.20 20.93 11.67
CA ASP A 95 -8.57 21.32 11.99
C ASP A 95 -9.52 20.11 12.12
N SER A 96 -10.08 19.98 13.32
CA SER A 96 -11.14 19.03 13.68
C SER A 96 -12.51 19.44 13.14
N LYS A 97 -12.62 20.57 12.44
CA LYS A 97 -13.88 21.14 11.93
C LYS A 97 -14.04 21.12 10.40
N SER A 98 -13.14 20.45 9.66
CA SER A 98 -13.35 20.31 8.21
C SER A 98 -14.62 19.50 7.94
N ALA A 99 -15.58 20.11 7.24
CA ALA A 99 -16.82 19.45 6.80
C ALA A 99 -16.59 18.43 5.67
N VAL A 100 -15.38 18.38 5.10
CA VAL A 100 -15.02 17.54 3.96
C VAL A 100 -13.90 16.59 4.36
N PHE A 101 -14.01 15.33 3.94
CA PHE A 101 -13.00 14.30 4.11
C PHE A 101 -12.30 14.02 2.78
N VAL A 102 -10.96 13.92 2.81
CA VAL A 102 -10.11 13.61 1.65
C VAL A 102 -9.19 12.44 1.98
N ASN A 103 -8.60 11.80 0.96
CA ASN A 103 -7.53 10.84 1.19
C ASN A 103 -6.28 11.58 1.68
N GLY A 104 -5.84 11.30 2.92
CA GLY A 104 -4.76 12.04 3.58
C GLY A 104 -5.28 13.22 4.41
N LYS A 105 -4.64 14.39 4.27
CA LYS A 105 -5.02 15.63 4.96
C LYS A 105 -4.91 16.84 4.03
N PHE A 106 -5.72 17.86 4.27
CA PHE A 106 -5.60 19.14 3.59
C PHE A 106 -4.25 19.82 3.88
N CYS A 107 -3.78 20.62 2.93
CA CYS A 107 -2.59 21.44 3.09
C CYS A 107 -2.94 22.81 3.69
N ASN A 108 -2.12 23.31 4.61
CA ASN A 108 -2.06 24.73 4.97
C ASN A 108 -1.50 25.57 3.80
N ASP A 109 -1.65 26.90 3.87
CA ASP A 109 -0.97 27.81 2.95
C ASP A 109 0.55 27.61 3.07
N PRO A 110 1.25 27.22 1.98
CA PRO A 110 2.69 26.95 2.02
C PRO A 110 3.51 28.17 2.44
N LYS A 111 2.99 29.40 2.31
CA LYS A 111 3.67 30.63 2.77
C LYS A 111 3.71 30.76 4.29
N LEU A 112 2.85 30.04 5.00
CA LEU A 112 2.78 30.06 6.46
C LEU A 112 3.57 28.92 7.10
N ALA A 113 4.14 28.02 6.30
CA ALA A 113 4.91 26.89 6.79
C ALA A 113 6.20 27.36 7.49
N LYS A 114 6.51 26.72 8.62
CA LYS A 114 7.70 27.00 9.44
C LYS A 114 8.44 25.71 9.78
N ALA A 115 9.69 25.83 10.24
CA ALA A 115 10.52 24.68 10.60
C ALA A 115 9.85 23.74 11.62
N ASP A 116 9.10 24.31 12.58
CA ASP A 116 8.37 23.53 13.58
C ASP A 116 7.33 22.56 12.98
N ASP A 117 6.80 22.84 11.78
CA ASP A 117 5.80 21.98 11.14
C ASP A 117 6.42 20.66 10.63
N PHE A 118 7.75 20.61 10.54
CA PHE A 118 8.54 19.47 10.07
C PHE A 118 9.37 18.82 11.20
N PHE A 119 9.13 19.21 12.44
CA PHE A 119 10.00 18.89 13.57
C PHE A 119 9.25 18.13 14.67
N PHE A 120 9.93 17.14 15.25
CA PHE A 120 9.52 16.48 16.49
C PHE A 120 10.72 16.30 17.40
N SER A 121 10.57 16.62 18.68
CA SER A 121 11.60 16.44 19.70
C SER A 121 11.18 15.41 20.75
N GLY A 122 12.14 14.91 21.51
CA GLY A 122 11.87 14.01 22.64
C GLY A 122 11.88 12.51 22.30
N LEU A 123 12.16 12.12 21.05
CA LEU A 123 12.36 10.71 20.66
C LEU A 123 13.49 10.02 21.43
N LEU A 124 14.44 10.75 22.02
CA LEU A 124 15.49 10.15 22.85
C LEU A 124 15.04 9.86 24.29
N THR A 125 13.90 10.40 24.73
CA THR A 125 13.40 10.21 26.10
C THR A 125 12.68 8.86 26.19
N PRO A 126 13.14 7.92 27.04
CA PRO A 126 12.45 6.65 27.25
C PRO A 126 11.01 6.86 27.74
N ARG A 127 10.07 6.08 27.21
CA ARG A 127 8.68 6.06 27.72
C ARG A 127 8.48 5.01 28.80
N ASN A 128 7.42 5.20 29.58
CA ASN A 128 7.08 4.33 30.71
C ASN A 128 6.58 2.97 30.21
N THR A 129 7.36 1.92 30.45
CA THR A 129 7.02 0.54 30.12
C THR A 129 6.36 -0.23 31.27
N SER A 130 5.93 0.46 32.34
CA SER A 130 5.21 -0.13 33.48
C SER A 130 3.75 -0.45 33.13
N ASN A 131 3.56 -1.42 32.25
CA ASN A 131 2.27 -1.92 31.79
C ASN A 131 2.35 -3.45 31.56
N PRO A 132 1.22 -4.17 31.41
CA PRO A 132 1.21 -5.64 31.40
C PRO A 132 2.05 -6.31 30.32
N ILE A 133 2.32 -5.62 29.21
CA ILE A 133 3.13 -6.16 28.11
C ILE A 133 4.59 -5.68 28.17
N GLY A 134 4.92 -4.72 29.04
CA GLY A 134 6.29 -4.24 29.21
C GLY A 134 6.87 -3.45 28.03
N SER A 135 6.06 -2.87 27.15
CA SER A 135 6.57 -2.04 26.04
C SER A 135 5.71 -0.80 25.78
N THR A 136 6.26 0.19 25.08
CA THR A 136 5.52 1.40 24.66
C THR A 136 6.05 1.91 23.34
N VAL A 137 5.14 2.17 22.41
CA VAL A 137 5.41 2.76 21.10
C VAL A 137 5.13 4.25 21.15
N THR A 138 6.11 5.06 20.77
CA THR A 138 5.93 6.50 20.52
C THR A 138 5.88 6.73 19.02
N PRO A 139 4.68 6.92 18.44
CA PRO A 139 4.55 7.20 17.01
C PRO A 139 5.04 8.61 16.68
N VAL A 140 5.64 8.75 15.50
CA VAL A 140 6.04 10.01 14.88
C VAL A 140 5.58 9.97 13.43
N ASN A 141 4.26 10.02 13.27
CA ASN A 141 3.59 10.00 11.98
C ASN A 141 2.98 11.37 11.67
N VAL A 142 2.16 11.47 10.62
CA VAL A 142 1.55 12.75 10.21
C VAL A 142 0.74 13.46 11.31
N MET A 143 0.32 12.75 12.36
CA MET A 143 -0.36 13.34 13.52
C MET A 143 0.60 14.08 14.47
N GLN A 144 1.87 13.69 14.51
CA GLN A 144 2.91 14.34 15.33
C GLN A 144 3.74 15.34 14.52
N ILE A 145 4.01 15.06 13.24
CA ILE A 145 4.70 15.96 12.32
C ILE A 145 3.76 16.25 11.13
N PRO A 146 3.01 17.38 11.15
CA PRO A 146 2.10 17.73 10.07
C PRO A 146 2.77 17.82 8.70
N GLY A 147 4.05 18.18 8.65
CA GLY A 147 4.87 18.24 7.44
C GLY A 147 5.13 16.89 6.76
N LEU A 148 4.85 15.75 7.41
CA LEU A 148 4.94 14.42 6.79
C LEU A 148 3.82 14.14 5.78
N ASN A 149 2.78 14.97 5.76
CA ASN A 149 1.67 14.78 4.84
C ASN A 149 2.15 14.83 3.39
N THR A 150 1.70 13.88 2.58
CA THR A 150 2.09 13.57 1.19
C THR A 150 3.50 12.99 0.99
N LEU A 151 4.30 12.79 2.04
CA LEU A 151 5.71 12.37 1.90
C LEU A 151 5.94 10.85 2.01
N GLY A 152 4.91 10.07 2.32
CA GLY A 152 4.99 8.61 2.25
C GLY A 152 5.89 7.94 3.29
N ILE A 153 6.23 8.61 4.39
CA ILE A 153 7.08 8.07 5.45
C ILE A 153 6.61 8.47 6.84
N SER A 154 6.95 7.65 7.84
CA SER A 154 6.83 7.98 9.26
C SER A 154 7.89 7.24 10.08
N LEU A 155 7.95 7.55 11.37
CA LEU A 155 8.88 6.94 12.31
C LEU A 155 8.15 6.53 13.59
N ALA A 156 8.73 5.61 14.35
CA ALA A 156 8.31 5.29 15.71
C ALA A 156 9.53 4.94 16.56
N ARG A 157 9.46 5.25 17.86
CA ARG A 157 10.34 4.67 18.87
C ARG A 157 9.59 3.59 19.62
N ILE A 158 10.25 2.48 19.91
CA ILE A 158 9.72 1.48 20.84
C ILE A 158 10.69 1.30 22.01
N ASP A 159 10.16 1.44 23.22
CA ASP A 159 10.85 1.15 24.48
C ASP A 159 10.34 -0.18 25.04
N PHE A 160 11.24 -1.03 25.51
CA PHE A 160 10.93 -2.33 26.12
C PHE A 160 11.57 -2.45 27.51
N ALA A 161 10.77 -2.83 28.50
CA ALA A 161 11.28 -3.40 29.75
C ALA A 161 11.92 -4.79 29.50
N PRO A 162 12.66 -5.37 30.45
CA PRO A 162 13.07 -6.77 30.36
C PRO A 162 11.85 -7.66 30.17
N TYR A 163 11.89 -8.58 29.20
CA TYR A 163 10.75 -9.42 28.82
C TYR A 163 9.53 -8.66 28.32
N GLY A 164 9.71 -7.41 27.89
CA GLY A 164 8.69 -6.61 27.23
C GLY A 164 8.38 -7.12 25.82
N LEU A 165 7.12 -7.06 25.43
CA LEU A 165 6.58 -7.53 24.17
C LEU A 165 5.89 -6.38 23.44
N ASN A 166 6.25 -6.14 22.19
CA ASN A 166 5.34 -5.53 21.23
C ASN A 166 4.59 -6.69 20.54
N PRO A 167 3.32 -6.95 20.90
CA PRO A 167 2.60 -8.17 20.54
C PRO A 167 2.45 -8.34 19.03
N PRO A 168 2.00 -9.52 18.57
CA PRO A 168 1.65 -9.71 17.17
C PRO A 168 0.73 -8.60 16.65
N HIS A 169 1.22 -7.87 15.65
CA HIS A 169 0.51 -6.77 15.00
C HIS A 169 0.83 -6.71 13.51
N THR A 170 0.11 -5.88 12.78
CA THR A 170 0.37 -5.61 11.36
C THR A 170 0.16 -4.13 11.03
N HIS A 171 0.89 -3.66 10.02
CA HIS A 171 0.76 -2.34 9.42
C HIS A 171 0.06 -2.49 8.06
N PRO A 172 -1.24 -2.17 7.94
CA PRO A 172 -2.02 -2.43 6.73
C PRO A 172 -1.65 -1.55 5.53
N ARG A 173 -0.81 -0.52 5.73
CA ARG A 173 -0.49 0.49 4.70
C ARG A 173 1.00 0.86 4.66
N GLY A 174 1.89 0.06 5.24
CA GLY A 174 3.31 0.39 5.24
C GLY A 174 4.20 -0.79 5.60
N THR A 175 5.33 -0.88 4.90
CA THR A 175 6.46 -1.72 5.30
C THR A 175 7.19 -1.01 6.45
N GLU A 176 7.69 -1.79 7.41
CA GLU A 176 8.50 -1.30 8.52
C GLU A 176 9.95 -1.77 8.37
N ILE A 177 10.89 -0.90 8.70
CA ILE A 177 12.30 -1.25 8.93
C ILE A 177 12.70 -0.78 10.33
N LEU A 178 13.19 -1.71 11.15
CA LEU A 178 13.52 -1.47 12.56
C LEU A 178 15.03 -1.58 12.77
N VAL A 179 15.61 -0.63 13.49
CA VAL A 179 16.99 -0.66 14.00
C VAL A 179 17.00 -0.71 15.52
N VAL A 180 17.82 -1.59 16.10
CA VAL A 180 18.02 -1.65 17.55
C VAL A 180 19.07 -0.63 17.97
N LEU A 181 18.75 0.17 18.98
CA LEU A 181 19.68 1.14 19.58
C LEU A 181 20.32 0.60 20.85
N GLU A 182 19.55 -0.12 21.67
CA GLU A 182 19.98 -0.65 22.97
C GLU A 182 19.32 -2.00 23.25
N GLY A 183 19.97 -2.84 24.05
CA GLY A 183 19.44 -4.13 24.49
C GLY A 183 19.47 -5.22 23.40
N THR A 184 18.53 -6.15 23.45
CA THR A 184 18.47 -7.30 22.53
C THR A 184 17.02 -7.62 22.24
N LEU A 185 16.66 -7.78 20.96
CA LEU A 185 15.29 -8.05 20.54
C LEU A 185 15.20 -9.33 19.71
N TYR A 186 14.37 -10.26 20.15
CA TYR A 186 13.87 -11.35 19.31
C TYR A 186 12.70 -10.83 18.48
N VAL A 187 12.85 -10.82 17.17
CA VAL A 187 11.85 -10.29 16.24
C VAL A 187 11.45 -11.34 15.22
N GLY A 188 10.27 -11.17 14.64
CA GLY A 188 9.90 -11.96 13.47
C GLY A 188 8.58 -11.57 12.82
N PHE A 189 8.38 -12.07 11.60
CA PHE A 189 7.11 -11.99 10.87
C PHE A 189 6.69 -13.35 10.34
N VAL A 190 5.40 -13.49 10.05
CA VAL A 190 4.79 -14.71 9.50
C VAL A 190 4.30 -14.46 8.08
N THR A 191 4.65 -15.34 7.13
CA THR A 191 4.16 -15.25 5.75
C THR A 191 2.67 -15.60 5.65
N SER A 192 2.05 -15.25 4.53
CA SER A 192 0.66 -15.60 4.26
C SER A 192 0.47 -17.11 4.01
N ASN A 193 -0.79 -17.53 3.94
CA ASN A 193 -1.19 -18.88 3.57
C ASN A 193 -0.62 -19.31 2.20
N PRO A 194 -0.35 -20.60 1.99
CA PRO A 194 -0.65 -21.72 2.90
C PRO A 194 0.44 -22.00 3.96
N GLU A 195 1.63 -21.41 3.82
CA GLU A 195 2.80 -21.82 4.62
C GLU A 195 2.76 -21.31 6.05
N ASN A 196 2.30 -20.08 6.26
CA ASN A 196 2.36 -19.42 7.57
C ASN A 196 3.77 -19.53 8.20
N ARG A 197 4.80 -19.34 7.37
CA ARG A 197 6.20 -19.56 7.75
C ARG A 197 6.69 -18.40 8.60
N LEU A 198 7.26 -18.72 9.75
CA LEU A 198 7.91 -17.76 10.64
C LEU A 198 9.35 -17.46 10.19
N PHE A 199 9.65 -16.18 9.99
CA PHE A 199 11.01 -15.64 9.80
C PHE A 199 11.41 -14.87 11.05
N THR A 200 12.51 -15.26 11.70
CA THR A 200 12.93 -14.66 12.97
C THR A 200 14.43 -14.43 13.06
N LYS A 201 14.81 -13.50 13.94
CA LYS A 201 16.20 -13.19 14.27
C LYS A 201 16.27 -12.58 15.68
N VAL A 202 17.38 -12.81 16.37
CA VAL A 202 17.77 -12.03 17.56
C VAL A 202 18.67 -10.90 17.07
N LEU A 203 18.29 -9.66 17.37
CA LEU A 203 18.95 -8.42 16.97
C LEU A 203 19.71 -7.81 18.15
N TYR A 204 20.91 -7.32 17.87
CA TYR A 204 21.78 -6.56 18.77
C TYR A 204 21.84 -5.08 18.36
N PRO A 205 22.40 -4.18 19.19
CA PRO A 205 22.51 -2.76 18.83
C PRO A 205 23.22 -2.55 17.48
N GLY A 206 22.59 -1.80 16.59
CA GLY A 206 23.04 -1.56 15.21
C GLY A 206 22.46 -2.53 14.17
N ASP A 207 21.87 -3.65 14.60
CA ASP A 207 21.21 -4.57 13.67
C ASP A 207 19.88 -4.00 13.17
N VAL A 208 19.52 -4.38 11.94
CA VAL A 208 18.32 -3.93 11.23
C VAL A 208 17.49 -5.13 10.77
N PHE A 209 16.17 -5.01 10.83
CA PHE A 209 15.23 -6.02 10.34
C PHE A 209 14.02 -5.38 9.63
N VAL A 210 13.55 -6.00 8.55
CA VAL A 210 12.45 -5.49 7.73
C VAL A 210 11.21 -6.35 7.94
N PHE A 211 10.06 -5.70 8.17
CA PHE A 211 8.74 -6.33 8.24
C PHE A 211 7.92 -5.91 7.02
N PRO A 212 7.62 -6.83 6.09
CA PRO A 212 6.83 -6.50 4.90
C PRO A 212 5.42 -6.02 5.25
N GLU A 213 4.93 -5.06 4.46
CA GLU A 213 3.59 -4.50 4.60
C GLU A 213 2.50 -5.58 4.74
N GLY A 214 1.60 -5.37 5.70
CA GLY A 214 0.46 -6.25 5.93
C GLY A 214 0.76 -7.58 6.63
N LEU A 215 2.03 -7.98 6.79
CA LEU A 215 2.37 -9.23 7.49
C LEU A 215 2.33 -9.07 9.02
N ILE A 216 1.82 -10.11 9.69
CA ILE A 216 1.82 -10.19 11.15
C ILE A 216 3.25 -10.34 11.63
N HIS A 217 3.68 -9.47 12.53
CA HIS A 217 5.01 -9.47 13.11
C HIS A 217 5.00 -9.03 14.58
N PHE A 218 6.12 -9.21 15.27
CA PHE A 218 6.28 -8.91 16.69
C PHE A 218 7.74 -8.58 17.04
N GLN A 219 7.93 -7.98 18.22
CA GLN A 219 9.25 -7.80 18.83
C GLN A 219 9.17 -8.15 20.32
N PHE A 220 10.13 -8.93 20.80
CA PHE A 220 10.20 -9.38 22.18
C PHE A 220 11.60 -9.14 22.76
N ASN A 221 11.67 -8.45 23.90
CA ASN A 221 12.93 -8.24 24.59
C ASN A 221 13.27 -9.47 25.45
N GLU A 222 14.01 -10.42 24.88
CA GLU A 222 14.52 -11.59 25.61
C GLU A 222 15.66 -11.25 26.60
N GLY A 223 16.12 -10.00 26.59
CA GLY A 223 17.17 -9.49 27.46
C GLY A 223 16.72 -9.27 28.90
N LYS A 224 17.70 -9.22 29.80
CA LYS A 224 17.51 -8.87 31.22
C LYS A 224 17.58 -7.36 31.50
N THR A 225 17.83 -6.57 30.46
CA THR A 225 17.93 -5.11 30.51
C THR A 225 16.86 -4.51 29.60
N ASN A 226 16.63 -3.21 29.70
CA ASN A 226 15.78 -2.51 28.75
C ASN A 226 16.35 -2.62 27.33
N ALA A 227 15.46 -2.53 26.34
CA ALA A 227 15.82 -2.43 24.94
C ALA A 227 15.10 -1.23 24.29
N VAL A 228 15.74 -0.65 23.28
CA VAL A 228 15.22 0.49 22.54
C VAL A 228 15.40 0.23 21.06
N ALA A 229 14.35 0.50 20.28
CA ALA A 229 14.39 0.42 18.83
C ALA A 229 13.75 1.65 18.18
N ILE A 230 14.20 1.96 16.96
CA ILE A 230 13.57 2.95 16.08
C ILE A 230 13.09 2.23 14.83
N SER A 231 11.86 2.50 14.43
CA SER A 231 11.24 1.96 13.24
C SER A 231 10.92 3.07 12.25
N GLY A 232 11.36 2.92 11.01
CA GLY A 232 10.90 3.72 9.87
C GLY A 232 9.80 2.98 9.13
N LEU A 233 8.75 3.68 8.70
CA LEU A 233 7.62 3.08 7.98
C LEU A 233 7.37 3.79 6.65
N SER A 234 7.00 3.03 5.63
CA SER A 234 6.76 3.52 4.26
C SER A 234 5.38 4.12 4.02
N SER A 235 4.83 4.83 5.02
CA SER A 235 3.60 5.62 4.90
C SER A 235 3.57 6.72 5.95
N GLN A 236 2.95 7.86 5.63
CA GLN A 236 2.65 8.93 6.57
C GLN A 236 1.69 8.47 7.68
N ASN A 237 0.90 7.43 7.40
CA ASN A 237 -0.05 6.82 8.33
C ASN A 237 -0.16 5.30 8.06
N PRO A 238 0.82 4.51 8.53
CA PRO A 238 0.87 3.07 8.28
C PRO A 238 -0.31 2.32 8.91
N GLY A 239 -0.92 2.89 9.96
CA GLY A 239 -1.92 2.23 10.79
C GLY A 239 -1.31 1.10 11.62
N VAL A 240 -2.02 0.61 12.62
CA VAL A 240 -1.60 -0.56 13.39
C VAL A 240 -2.82 -1.40 13.75
N ILE A 241 -2.71 -2.70 13.58
CA ILE A 241 -3.70 -3.68 14.01
C ILE A 241 -3.01 -4.64 14.96
N THR A 242 -3.12 -4.42 16.27
CA THR A 242 -2.71 -5.40 17.27
C THR A 242 -3.68 -6.56 17.24
N ILE A 243 -3.21 -7.76 16.89
CA ILE A 243 -4.07 -8.87 16.49
C ILE A 243 -5.02 -9.28 17.61
N ALA A 244 -4.51 -9.44 18.84
CA ALA A 244 -5.34 -9.85 19.95
C ALA A 244 -6.39 -8.77 20.31
N ASN A 245 -6.02 -7.49 20.27
CA ASN A 245 -6.95 -6.38 20.53
C ASN A 245 -8.06 -6.33 19.46
N ALA A 246 -7.72 -6.52 18.18
CA ALA A 246 -8.71 -6.50 17.11
C ALA A 246 -9.66 -7.73 17.16
N VAL A 247 -9.12 -8.91 17.46
CA VAL A 247 -9.89 -10.16 17.48
C VAL A 247 -10.76 -10.28 18.73
N PHE A 248 -10.20 -9.99 19.92
CA PHE A 248 -10.87 -10.24 21.20
C PHE A 248 -11.31 -8.96 21.93
N GLY A 249 -10.75 -7.80 21.58
CA GLY A 249 -11.05 -6.51 22.22
C GLY A 249 -11.80 -5.52 21.33
N SER A 250 -12.33 -5.95 20.18
CA SER A 250 -13.10 -5.09 19.28
C SER A 250 -14.40 -4.57 19.91
N ASN A 251 -14.84 -3.41 19.46
CA ASN A 251 -16.10 -2.80 19.88
C ASN A 251 -16.91 -2.34 18.65
N PRO A 252 -18.10 -2.92 18.38
CA PRO A 252 -18.70 -4.05 19.10
C PRO A 252 -17.87 -5.33 18.98
N LYS A 253 -18.04 -6.25 19.94
CA LYS A 253 -17.30 -7.53 19.98
C LYS A 253 -17.66 -8.39 18.76
N ILE A 254 -16.67 -9.12 18.23
CA ILE A 254 -16.93 -10.23 17.30
C ILE A 254 -17.75 -11.29 18.05
N SER A 255 -18.73 -11.88 17.36
CA SER A 255 -19.56 -12.97 17.90
C SER A 255 -18.69 -14.11 18.43
N ASP A 256 -19.04 -14.59 19.62
CA ASP A 256 -18.45 -15.75 20.27
C ASP A 256 -18.59 -17.02 19.41
N ASP A 257 -19.70 -17.19 18.68
CA ASP A 257 -19.89 -18.27 17.71
C ASP A 257 -18.84 -18.24 16.59
N VAL A 258 -18.55 -17.04 16.06
CA VAL A 258 -17.53 -16.86 15.02
C VAL A 258 -16.15 -17.21 15.54
N LEU A 259 -15.78 -16.69 16.72
CA LEU A 259 -14.45 -16.94 17.30
C LEU A 259 -14.29 -18.38 17.79
N ALA A 260 -15.31 -18.96 18.42
CA ALA A 260 -15.27 -20.36 18.87
C ALA A 260 -15.05 -21.29 17.67
N LYS A 261 -15.76 -21.03 16.55
CA LYS A 261 -15.58 -21.80 15.33
C LYS A 261 -14.22 -21.55 14.66
N ALA A 262 -13.75 -20.31 14.61
CA ALA A 262 -12.47 -19.95 13.98
C ALA A 262 -11.26 -20.51 14.74
N PHE A 263 -11.29 -20.42 16.07
CA PHE A 263 -10.22 -20.90 16.96
C PHE A 263 -10.36 -22.37 17.35
N GLN A 264 -11.48 -23.01 17.01
CA GLN A 264 -11.79 -24.42 17.33
C GLN A 264 -11.76 -24.71 18.83
N VAL A 265 -12.34 -23.80 19.62
CA VAL A 265 -12.40 -23.87 21.08
C VAL A 265 -13.83 -23.66 21.57
N ASP A 266 -14.08 -23.97 22.85
CA ASP A 266 -15.35 -23.67 23.49
C ASP A 266 -15.57 -22.16 23.66
N LYS A 267 -16.84 -21.74 23.61
CA LYS A 267 -17.26 -20.35 23.86
C LYS A 267 -16.72 -19.80 25.18
N LYS A 268 -16.61 -20.63 26.22
CA LYS A 268 -16.04 -20.21 27.52
C LYS A 268 -14.60 -19.70 27.41
N VAL A 269 -13.80 -20.28 26.51
CA VAL A 269 -12.42 -19.82 26.25
C VAL A 269 -12.45 -18.48 25.53
N VAL A 270 -13.36 -18.32 24.56
CA VAL A 270 -13.57 -17.04 23.87
C VAL A 270 -14.03 -15.96 24.84
N ASP A 271 -15.01 -16.24 25.70
CA ASP A 271 -15.52 -15.32 26.70
C ASP A 271 -14.40 -14.88 27.65
N TYR A 272 -13.54 -15.83 28.07
CA TYR A 272 -12.36 -15.54 28.87
C TYR A 272 -11.39 -14.59 28.15
N LEU A 273 -11.10 -14.85 26.86
CA LEU A 273 -10.21 -14.00 26.06
C LEU A 273 -10.83 -12.61 25.82
N GLN A 274 -12.12 -12.53 25.51
CA GLN A 274 -12.84 -11.26 25.33
C GLN A 274 -13.05 -10.48 26.63
N ALA A 275 -12.86 -11.12 27.79
CA ALA A 275 -12.86 -10.47 29.09
C ALA A 275 -11.48 -9.95 29.51
N GLN A 276 -10.39 -10.33 28.81
CA GLN A 276 -9.06 -9.81 29.11
C GLN A 276 -8.96 -8.33 28.80
N PHE A 277 -8.10 -7.63 29.55
CA PHE A 277 -7.74 -6.26 29.25
C PHE A 277 -6.67 -6.23 28.16
N TRP A 278 -7.08 -5.90 26.94
CA TRP A 278 -6.19 -5.78 25.79
C TRP A 278 -5.53 -4.39 25.76
N TRP A 279 -4.28 -4.32 26.26
CA TRP A 279 -3.56 -3.06 26.43
C TRP A 279 -3.25 -2.39 25.07
N PRO A 280 -3.51 -1.08 24.90
CA PRO A 280 -3.06 -0.33 23.72
C PRO A 280 -1.58 0.06 23.89
N ASN A 281 -0.79 -0.09 22.82
CA ASN A 281 0.67 0.05 22.90
C ASN A 281 1.18 1.42 22.45
N ASN A 282 0.27 2.33 22.14
CA ASN A 282 0.47 3.53 21.35
C ASN A 282 -0.40 4.68 21.85
#